data_AF-A0AAU6CV34-F1
#
_entry.id   AF-A0AAU6CV34-F1
#
_cell.length_a   1.000
_cell.length_b   1.000
_cell.length_c   1.000
_cell.angle_alpha   90.00
_cell.angle_beta   90.00
_cell.angle_gamma   90.00
#
_symmetry.space_group_name_H-M   'P 1'
#
loop_
_entity.id
_entity.type
_entity.pdbx_description
1 polymer ?
#
loop_
_entity_poly.entity_id
_entity_poly.type
_entity_poly.pdbx_seq_one_letter_code
_entity_poly.pdbx_strand_id
1 'polypeptide(L)'
;MRGFAAGEWGTVFPDVWRRLRGAGPRAVPLTLAACVGVLVLQVLQHSPRTSAWVDRLGGVYVTLPWWQELLRTPLSLVVPDPSLPVWGLVLQIVVVFGIAETTLRGPRTLAVALLATLAGTGFARYSLWVGPSGFLGLPVHTLHVRDTGPSAAVVALGVYTACRYRAWWTAAGVAAAMVVEVLCVPNLAGYEHLAGVAAILTLTAAERCREPHPA
;
A
#
# COMPACT_ATOMS: atom_id res chain seq x y z
N MET A 1 13.36 -15.25 -21.07
CA MET A 1 12.71 -14.08 -20.41
C MET A 1 11.37 -13.68 -21.05
N ARG A 2 11.26 -13.48 -22.38
CA ARG A 2 9.98 -13.09 -23.02
C ARG A 2 8.79 -14.05 -22.78
N GLY A 3 9.02 -15.36 -22.76
CA GLY A 3 7.95 -16.34 -22.45
C GLY A 3 7.49 -16.35 -20.98
N PHE A 4 8.35 -15.92 -20.06
CA PHE A 4 8.06 -15.89 -18.62
C PHE A 4 7.19 -14.68 -18.26
N ALA A 5 7.57 -13.50 -18.73
CA ALA A 5 6.75 -12.28 -18.57
C ALA A 5 5.39 -12.42 -19.28
N ALA A 6 5.34 -13.07 -20.44
CA ALA A 6 4.09 -13.37 -21.14
C ALA A 6 3.22 -14.37 -20.37
N GLY A 7 3.81 -15.34 -19.64
CA GLY A 7 3.07 -16.29 -18.81
C GLY A 7 2.45 -15.67 -17.56
N GLU A 8 3.13 -14.73 -16.91
CA GLU A 8 2.61 -14.07 -15.70
C GLU A 8 1.70 -12.87 -15.99
N TRP A 9 2.07 -12.04 -16.96
CA TRP A 9 1.38 -10.77 -17.23
C TRP A 9 0.46 -10.83 -18.46
N GLY A 10 0.46 -11.95 -19.18
CA GLY A 10 -0.27 -12.12 -20.44
C GLY A 10 -1.78 -11.95 -20.31
N THR A 11 -2.35 -12.15 -19.13
CA THR A 11 -3.78 -11.91 -18.85
C THR A 11 -4.02 -10.55 -18.20
N VAL A 12 -3.07 -10.03 -17.41
CA VAL A 12 -3.20 -8.75 -16.70
C VAL A 12 -3.30 -7.61 -17.71
N PHE A 13 -2.34 -7.54 -18.65
CA PHE A 13 -2.25 -6.40 -19.56
C PHE A 13 -3.47 -6.26 -20.50
N PRO A 14 -3.97 -7.33 -21.15
CA PRO A 14 -5.17 -7.22 -21.97
C PRO A 14 -6.43 -6.82 -21.20
N ASP A 15 -6.58 -7.27 -19.95
CA ASP A 15 -7.74 -6.92 -19.12
C ASP A 15 -7.73 -5.45 -18.71
N VAL A 16 -6.58 -4.96 -18.24
CA VAL A 16 -6.36 -3.54 -17.93
C VAL A 16 -6.65 -2.70 -19.18
N TRP A 17 -6.06 -3.07 -20.32
CA TRP A 17 -6.19 -2.33 -21.57
C TRP A 17 -7.62 -2.29 -22.10
N ARG A 18 -8.32 -3.43 -22.06
CA ARG A 18 -9.73 -3.55 -22.48
C ARG A 18 -10.62 -2.66 -21.64
N ARG A 19 -10.41 -2.65 -20.33
CA ARG A 19 -11.21 -1.87 -19.39
C ARG A 19 -10.95 -0.36 -19.54
N LEU A 20 -9.69 0.03 -19.72
CA LEU A 20 -9.33 1.43 -20.00
C LEU A 20 -9.89 1.90 -21.34
N ARG A 21 -9.87 1.09 -22.40
CA ARG A 21 -10.49 1.47 -23.69
C ARG A 21 -12.00 1.58 -23.63
N GLY A 22 -12.66 0.72 -22.85
CA GLY A 22 -14.12 0.70 -22.75
C GLY A 22 -14.71 1.83 -21.89
N ALA A 23 -14.04 2.20 -20.81
CA ALA A 23 -14.57 3.18 -19.84
C ALA A 23 -13.69 4.44 -19.66
N GLY A 24 -12.51 4.49 -20.27
CA GLY A 24 -11.58 5.62 -20.19
C GLY A 24 -11.19 5.95 -18.74
N PRO A 25 -11.14 7.24 -18.36
CA PRO A 25 -10.79 7.64 -16.99
C PRO A 25 -11.82 7.17 -15.94
N ARG A 26 -13.05 6.83 -16.35
CA ARG A 26 -14.06 6.27 -15.43
C ARG A 26 -13.73 4.85 -14.98
N ALA A 27 -12.74 4.21 -15.59
CA ALA A 27 -12.25 2.92 -15.14
C ALA A 27 -11.41 3.01 -13.85
N VAL A 28 -10.87 4.20 -13.55
CA VAL A 28 -9.89 4.42 -12.47
C VAL A 28 -10.14 5.67 -11.60
N PRO A 29 -11.38 5.93 -11.13
CA PRO A 29 -11.68 7.12 -10.34
C PRO A 29 -10.90 7.20 -9.03
N LEU A 30 -10.63 6.08 -8.36
CA LEU A 30 -9.88 6.04 -7.10
C LEU A 30 -8.41 6.38 -7.32
N THR A 31 -7.81 5.85 -8.39
CA THR A 31 -6.42 6.16 -8.78
C THR A 31 -6.28 7.65 -9.10
N LEU A 32 -7.22 8.22 -9.85
CA LEU A 32 -7.23 9.65 -10.16
C LEU A 32 -7.41 10.51 -8.90
N ALA A 33 -8.35 10.14 -8.04
CA ALA A 33 -8.58 10.84 -6.76
C ALA A 33 -7.34 10.80 -5.86
N ALA A 34 -6.67 9.65 -5.77
CA ALA A 34 -5.43 9.50 -5.01
C ALA A 34 -4.29 10.36 -5.59
N CYS A 35 -4.11 10.37 -6.92
CA CYS A 35 -3.11 11.22 -7.57
C CYS A 35 -3.37 12.71 -7.33
N VAL A 36 -4.62 13.16 -7.52
CA VAL A 36 -5.01 14.55 -7.27
C VAL A 36 -4.78 14.91 -5.82
N GLY A 37 -5.21 14.06 -4.89
CA GLY A 37 -5.01 14.29 -3.46
C GLY A 37 -3.53 14.39 -3.09
N VAL A 38 -2.68 13.50 -3.61
CA VAL A 38 -1.22 13.55 -3.40
C VAL A 38 -0.65 14.87 -3.89
N LEU A 39 -1.00 15.29 -5.10
CA LEU A 39 -0.50 16.53 -5.69
C LEU A 39 -0.97 17.77 -4.90
N VAL A 40 -2.25 17.79 -4.48
CA VAL A 40 -2.80 18.87 -3.67
C VAL A 40 -2.10 18.94 -2.32
N LEU A 41 -1.95 17.80 -1.62
CA LEU A 41 -1.27 17.75 -0.34
C LEU A 41 0.21 18.10 -0.45
N GLN A 42 0.89 17.71 -1.54
CA GLN A 42 2.26 18.12 -1.84
C GLN A 42 2.37 19.64 -1.92
N VAL A 43 1.49 20.29 -2.69
CA VAL A 43 1.47 21.76 -2.84
C VAL A 43 1.21 22.44 -1.50
N LEU A 44 0.25 21.93 -0.72
CA LEU A 44 -0.07 22.46 0.61
C LEU A 44 1.09 22.27 1.61
N GLN A 45 1.83 21.17 1.51
CA GLN A 45 2.96 20.88 2.39
C GLN A 45 4.16 21.80 2.12
N HIS A 46 4.34 22.28 0.89
CA HIS A 46 5.42 23.20 0.51
C HIS A 46 5.13 24.67 0.86
N SER A 47 3.95 24.97 1.43
CA SER A 47 3.60 26.30 1.90
C SER A 47 3.81 26.41 3.42
N PRO A 48 4.58 27.40 3.92
CA PRO A 48 4.89 27.56 5.35
C PRO A 48 3.67 27.76 6.25
N ARG A 49 2.54 28.24 5.68
CA ARG A 49 1.28 28.45 6.41
C ARG A 49 0.47 27.16 6.59
N THR A 50 0.67 26.17 5.72
CA THR A 50 -0.20 24.99 5.59
C THR A 50 0.52 23.69 5.90
N SER A 51 1.85 23.66 5.98
CA SER A 51 2.63 22.48 6.37
C SER A 51 2.19 21.90 7.73
N ALA A 52 2.01 22.76 8.74
CA ALA A 52 1.54 22.35 10.06
C ALA A 52 0.12 21.75 10.05
N TRP A 53 -0.71 22.11 9.07
CA TRP A 53 -2.04 21.52 8.89
C TRP A 53 -1.98 20.15 8.22
N VAL A 54 -1.12 19.99 7.21
CA VAL A 54 -0.88 18.70 6.54
C VAL A 54 -0.32 17.68 7.54
N ASP A 55 0.61 18.10 8.40
CA ASP A 55 1.18 17.24 9.44
C ASP A 55 0.17 16.85 10.51
N ARG A 56 -0.76 17.76 10.86
CA ARG A 56 -1.83 17.48 11.84
C ARG A 56 -2.97 16.64 11.29
N LEU A 57 -3.29 16.74 9.99
CA LEU A 57 -4.36 15.98 9.36
C LEU A 57 -3.89 14.61 8.87
N GLY A 58 -2.67 14.53 8.36
CA GLY A 58 -2.12 13.36 7.68
C GLY A 58 -1.08 12.58 8.46
N GLY A 59 -0.40 13.21 9.42
CA GLY A 59 0.60 12.56 10.25
C GLY A 59 -0.04 11.52 11.16
N VAL A 60 0.22 10.26 10.86
CA VAL A 60 0.01 9.15 11.78
C VAL A 60 1.27 9.06 12.63
N TYR A 61 1.11 9.28 13.92
CA TYR A 61 2.16 9.14 14.92
C TYR A 61 1.67 8.09 15.91
N VAL A 62 2.53 7.14 16.26
CA VAL A 62 2.19 6.04 17.19
C VAL A 62 1.70 6.54 18.56
N THR A 63 1.97 7.80 18.90
CA THR A 63 1.48 8.47 20.11
C THR A 63 0.00 8.88 20.05
N LEU A 64 -0.70 8.74 18.92
CA LEU A 64 -2.10 9.14 18.78
C LEU A 64 -3.06 8.07 19.34
N PRO A 65 -4.22 8.49 19.88
CA PRO A 65 -5.29 7.56 20.23
C PRO A 65 -5.77 6.76 19.02
N TRP A 66 -6.10 5.47 19.22
CA TRP A 66 -6.47 4.51 18.16
C TRP A 66 -7.54 5.03 17.18
N TRP A 67 -8.54 5.72 17.71
CA TRP A 67 -9.62 6.28 16.91
C TRP A 67 -9.16 7.45 16.02
N GLN A 68 -8.15 8.22 16.41
CA GLN A 68 -7.60 9.30 15.58
C GLN A 68 -6.79 8.75 14.42
N GLU A 69 -6.04 7.66 14.62
CA GLU A 69 -5.31 6.99 13.54
C GLU A 69 -6.25 6.29 12.56
N LEU A 70 -7.33 5.69 13.05
CA LEU A 70 -8.38 5.08 12.21
C LEU A 70 -9.14 6.10 11.35
N LEU A 71 -9.34 7.33 11.85
CA LEU A 71 -9.90 8.40 11.03
C LEU A 71 -8.90 8.95 10.00
N ARG A 72 -7.60 8.86 10.29
CA ARG A 72 -6.53 9.40 9.44
C ARG A 72 -5.97 8.39 8.44
N THR A 73 -6.22 7.10 8.61
CA THR A 73 -5.75 6.00 7.74
C THR A 73 -6.16 6.14 6.27
N PRO A 74 -7.38 6.60 5.93
CA PRO A 74 -7.74 6.89 4.54
C PRO A 74 -6.94 8.07 3.98
N LEU A 75 -6.62 9.05 4.84
CA LEU A 75 -5.91 10.26 4.47
C LEU A 75 -4.40 10.02 4.35
N SER A 76 -3.82 9.15 5.20
CA SER A 76 -2.39 8.83 5.20
C SER A 76 -1.93 8.15 3.91
N LEU A 77 -2.84 7.46 3.21
CA LEU A 77 -2.61 6.92 1.86
C LEU A 77 -2.26 8.00 0.83
N VAL A 78 -2.65 9.24 1.08
CA VAL A 78 -2.58 10.35 0.11
C VAL A 78 -1.60 11.42 0.57
N VAL A 79 -1.12 11.35 1.80
CA VAL A 79 -0.17 12.30 2.38
C VAL A 79 1.23 11.96 1.87
N PRO A 80 1.90 12.90 1.17
CA PRO A 80 3.24 12.64 0.66
C PRO A 80 4.27 12.59 1.78
N ASP A 81 5.18 11.63 1.66
CA ASP A 81 6.42 11.60 2.43
C ASP A 81 7.33 12.72 1.92
N PRO A 82 7.72 13.70 2.76
CA PRO A 82 8.58 14.81 2.34
C PRO A 82 9.99 14.38 1.92
N SER A 83 10.44 13.16 2.25
CA SER A 83 11.74 12.64 1.88
C SER A 83 11.79 12.01 0.48
N LEU A 84 10.62 11.74 -0.13
CA LEU A 84 10.53 11.06 -1.41
C LEU A 84 10.13 12.02 -2.54
N PRO A 85 10.70 11.84 -3.74
CA PRO A 85 10.27 12.60 -4.90
C PRO A 85 8.80 12.31 -5.21
N VAL A 86 7.97 13.35 -5.29
CA VAL A 86 6.52 13.22 -5.54
C VAL A 86 6.20 12.43 -6.81
N TRP A 87 7.08 12.51 -7.82
CA TRP A 87 6.91 11.77 -9.06
C TRP A 87 6.98 10.25 -8.85
N GLY A 88 7.81 9.77 -7.92
CA GLY A 88 7.89 8.36 -7.56
C GLY A 88 6.61 7.90 -6.89
N LEU A 89 6.05 8.75 -6.02
CA LEU A 89 4.78 8.50 -5.34
C LEU A 89 3.59 8.43 -6.31
N VAL A 90 3.51 9.38 -7.24
CA VAL A 90 2.46 9.42 -8.26
C VAL A 90 2.60 8.24 -9.22
N LEU A 91 3.82 7.91 -9.64
CA LEU A 91 4.07 6.81 -10.57
C LEU A 91 3.56 5.47 -10.00
N GLN A 92 3.89 5.16 -8.75
CA GLN A 92 3.45 3.92 -8.13
C GLN A 92 1.93 3.85 -7.96
N ILE A 93 1.26 4.98 -7.66
CA ILE A 93 -0.21 5.04 -7.63
C ILE A 93 -0.76 4.79 -9.04
N VAL A 94 -0.35 5.57 -10.04
CA VAL A 94 -0.87 5.44 -11.41
C VAL A 94 -0.72 4.01 -11.93
N VAL A 95 0.44 3.38 -11.69
CA VAL A 95 0.70 2.03 -12.18
C VAL A 95 -0.05 0.99 -11.33
N VAL A 96 0.22 0.93 -10.03
CA VAL A 96 -0.25 -0.19 -9.20
C VAL A 96 -1.71 -0.02 -8.79
N PHE A 97 -2.13 1.17 -8.36
CA PHE A 97 -3.56 1.42 -8.12
C PHE A 97 -4.34 1.36 -9.42
N GLY A 98 -3.81 1.87 -10.54
CA GLY A 98 -4.48 1.79 -11.83
C GLY A 98 -4.72 0.35 -12.29
N ILE A 99 -3.70 -0.51 -12.20
CA ILE A 99 -3.83 -1.95 -12.50
C ILE A 99 -4.80 -2.61 -11.51
N ALA A 100 -4.66 -2.37 -10.21
CA ALA A 100 -5.53 -2.98 -9.22
C ALA A 100 -7.00 -2.53 -9.36
N GLU A 101 -7.26 -1.26 -9.61
CA GLU A 101 -8.61 -0.73 -9.76
C GLU A 101 -9.30 -1.24 -11.04
N THR A 102 -8.55 -1.30 -12.14
CA THR A 102 -9.07 -1.85 -13.40
C THR A 102 -9.28 -3.37 -13.34
N THR A 103 -8.62 -4.09 -12.44
CA THR A 103 -8.78 -5.55 -12.34
C THR A 103 -9.74 -5.96 -11.21
N LEU A 104 -9.61 -5.36 -10.03
CA LEU A 104 -10.35 -5.68 -8.80
C LEU A 104 -11.62 -4.83 -8.59
N ARG A 105 -11.77 -3.73 -9.34
CA ARG A 105 -12.79 -2.67 -9.15
C ARG A 105 -12.53 -1.83 -7.89
N GLY A 106 -13.11 -0.62 -7.86
CA GLY A 106 -12.86 0.39 -6.83
C GLY A 106 -13.03 -0.09 -5.37
N PRO A 107 -14.17 -0.69 -4.97
CA PRO A 107 -14.39 -1.08 -3.58
C PRO A 107 -13.37 -2.10 -3.05
N ARG A 108 -13.01 -3.10 -3.87
CA ARG A 108 -12.04 -4.13 -3.47
C ARG A 108 -10.63 -3.58 -3.42
N THR A 109 -10.28 -2.70 -4.36
CA THR A 109 -8.99 -1.97 -4.36
C THR A 109 -8.85 -1.15 -3.08
N LEU A 110 -9.88 -0.39 -2.72
CA LEU A 110 -9.87 0.40 -1.49
C LEU A 110 -9.81 -0.49 -0.24
N ALA A 111 -10.57 -1.59 -0.19
CA ALA A 111 -10.56 -2.50 0.95
C ALA A 111 -9.19 -3.14 1.17
N VAL A 112 -8.51 -3.59 0.10
CA VAL A 112 -7.16 -4.15 0.15
C VAL A 112 -6.14 -3.09 0.60
N ALA A 113 -6.22 -1.88 0.05
CA ALA A 113 -5.36 -0.77 0.44
C ALA A 113 -5.52 -0.43 1.94
N LEU A 114 -6.77 -0.28 2.41
CA LEU A 114 -7.07 0.02 3.81
C LEU A 114 -6.64 -1.11 4.75
N LEU A 115 -6.86 -2.38 4.37
CA LEU A 115 -6.42 -3.53 5.16
C LEU A 115 -4.90 -3.53 5.34
N ALA A 116 -4.15 -3.25 4.28
CA ALA A 116 -2.70 -3.18 4.33
C ALA A 116 -2.21 -2.05 5.23
N THR A 117 -2.79 -0.85 5.11
CA THR A 117 -2.43 0.28 5.98
C THR A 117 -2.78 -0.01 7.43
N LEU A 118 -3.95 -0.58 7.70
CA LEU A 118 -4.34 -0.98 9.06
C LEU A 118 -3.41 -2.03 9.65
N ALA A 119 -2.92 -2.98 8.84
CA ALA A 119 -1.95 -3.98 9.26
C ALA A 119 -0.60 -3.34 9.61
N GLY A 120 -0.11 -2.40 8.80
CA GLY A 120 1.10 -1.62 9.08
C GLY A 120 0.99 -0.83 10.39
N THR A 121 -0.06 0.00 10.52
CA THR A 121 -0.32 0.78 11.74
C THR A 121 -0.49 -0.12 12.97
N GLY A 122 -1.17 -1.27 12.82
CA GLY A 122 -1.31 -2.27 13.88
C GLY A 122 0.03 -2.86 14.30
N PHE A 123 0.93 -3.14 13.35
CA PHE A 123 2.28 -3.62 13.63
C PHE A 123 3.14 -2.57 14.37
N ALA A 124 3.10 -1.30 13.95
CA ALA A 124 3.82 -0.23 14.63
C ALA A 124 3.40 -0.10 16.10
N ARG A 125 2.09 -0.19 16.38
CA ARG A 125 1.54 -0.19 17.73
C ARG A 125 1.92 -1.41 18.55
N TYR A 126 1.85 -2.60 17.95
CA TYR A 126 2.29 -3.83 18.58
C TYR A 126 3.77 -3.73 19.00
N SER A 127 4.61 -3.25 18.09
CA SER A 127 6.05 -3.06 18.31
C SER A 127 6.33 -2.08 19.43
N LEU A 128 5.54 -1.00 19.54
CA LEU A 128 5.62 -0.06 20.66
C LEU A 128 5.19 -0.69 21.98
N TRP A 129 4.07 -1.43 21.99
CA TRP A 129 3.50 -2.03 23.21
C TRP A 129 4.41 -3.11 23.80
N VAL A 130 4.98 -3.96 22.95
CA VAL A 130 5.90 -5.04 23.35
C VAL A 130 7.26 -4.48 23.78
N GLY A 131 7.65 -3.33 23.24
CA GLY A 131 8.93 -2.67 23.51
C GLY A 131 10.14 -3.38 22.88
N PRO A 132 11.33 -2.75 22.88
CA PRO A 132 12.48 -3.22 22.10
C PRO A 132 13.02 -4.61 22.47
N SER A 133 12.72 -5.08 23.69
CA SER A 133 13.17 -6.37 24.21
C SER A 133 12.22 -7.52 23.92
N GLY A 134 11.02 -7.26 23.40
CA GLY A 134 10.07 -8.32 23.09
C GLY A 134 10.04 -8.71 21.62
N PHE A 135 9.32 -9.78 21.31
CA PHE A 135 9.29 -10.38 19.97
C PHE A 135 8.78 -9.39 18.91
N LEU A 136 9.59 -9.13 17.87
CA LEU A 136 9.36 -8.10 16.84
C LEU A 136 9.21 -6.67 17.37
N GLY A 137 9.63 -6.40 18.61
CA GLY A 137 9.68 -5.07 19.17
C GLY A 137 10.74 -4.21 18.48
N LEU A 138 10.37 -2.98 18.14
CA LEU A 138 11.28 -2.03 17.49
C LEU A 138 11.84 -1.02 18.51
N PRO A 139 13.06 -0.53 18.31
CA PRO A 139 13.58 0.60 19.07
C PRO A 139 12.67 1.83 18.97
N VAL A 140 12.52 2.57 20.06
CA VAL A 140 11.63 3.74 20.12
C VAL A 140 11.99 4.81 19.07
N HIS A 141 13.28 4.96 18.75
CA HIS A 141 13.73 5.91 17.72
C HIS A 141 13.22 5.57 16.31
N THR A 142 12.93 4.30 16.03
CA THR A 142 12.35 3.83 14.76
C THR A 142 10.85 4.11 14.70
N LEU A 143 10.19 4.29 15.85
CA LEU A 143 8.73 4.45 16.00
C LEU A 143 8.25 5.92 16.05
N HIS A 144 9.17 6.89 15.93
CA HIS A 144 8.85 8.34 15.96
C HIS A 144 8.99 9.02 14.59
N VAL A 145 9.30 8.25 13.55
CA VAL A 145 9.32 8.75 12.17
C VAL A 145 7.88 8.85 11.67
N ARG A 146 7.60 9.89 10.89
CA ARG A 146 6.31 10.10 10.23
C ARG A 146 6.04 8.90 9.30
N ASP A 147 5.07 8.08 9.67
CA ASP A 147 4.59 6.96 8.86
C ASP A 147 3.43 7.44 7.98
N THR A 148 3.76 8.02 6.82
CA THR A 148 2.75 8.45 5.85
C THR A 148 3.17 8.12 4.44
N GLY A 149 2.30 7.43 3.72
CA GLY A 149 2.44 7.22 2.29
C GLY A 149 1.62 6.05 1.77
N PRO A 150 1.34 6.01 0.46
CA PRO A 150 0.64 4.91 -0.19
C PRO A 150 1.48 3.63 -0.33
N SER A 151 2.78 3.62 0.01
CA SER A 151 3.70 2.54 -0.36
C SER A 151 3.27 1.16 0.16
N ALA A 152 2.86 1.07 1.44
CA ALA A 152 2.35 -0.18 2.01
C ALA A 152 1.11 -0.69 1.24
N ALA A 153 0.20 0.22 0.89
CA ALA A 153 -0.98 -0.12 0.08
C ALA A 153 -0.62 -0.50 -1.36
N VAL A 154 0.34 0.18 -1.98
CA VAL A 154 0.87 -0.15 -3.31
C VAL A 154 1.45 -1.56 -3.31
N VAL A 155 2.35 -1.87 -2.38
CA VAL A 155 2.99 -3.19 -2.26
C VAL A 155 1.92 -4.26 -2.08
N ALA A 156 0.99 -4.05 -1.17
CA ALA A 156 -0.12 -4.95 -0.89
C ALA A 156 -1.04 -5.18 -2.10
N LEU A 157 -1.42 -4.12 -2.82
CA LEU A 157 -2.22 -4.22 -4.05
C LEU A 157 -1.47 -4.96 -5.15
N GLY A 158 -0.16 -4.74 -5.27
CA GLY A 158 0.70 -5.48 -6.19
C GLY A 158 0.68 -6.97 -5.91
N VAL A 159 0.90 -7.36 -4.65
CA VAL A 159 0.86 -8.76 -4.21
C VAL A 159 -0.53 -9.38 -4.41
N TYR A 160 -1.59 -8.68 -4.00
CA TYR A 160 -2.96 -9.19 -4.14
C TYR A 160 -3.34 -9.41 -5.61
N THR A 161 -3.04 -8.43 -6.48
CA THR A 161 -3.30 -8.52 -7.91
C THR A 161 -2.51 -9.65 -8.54
N ALA A 162 -1.22 -9.76 -8.20
CA ALA A 162 -0.36 -10.84 -8.68
C ALA A 162 -0.90 -12.22 -8.27
N CYS A 163 -1.30 -12.39 -7.00
CA CYS A 163 -1.95 -13.60 -6.51
C CYS A 163 -3.27 -13.93 -7.23
N ARG A 164 -4.08 -12.91 -7.56
CA ARG A 164 -5.37 -13.08 -8.26
C ARG A 164 -5.20 -13.55 -9.70
N TYR A 165 -4.12 -13.12 -10.35
CA TYR A 165 -3.75 -13.53 -11.71
C TYR A 165 -2.79 -14.74 -11.73
N ARG A 166 -2.46 -15.32 -10.57
CA ARG A 166 -1.51 -16.42 -10.43
C ARG A 166 -0.10 -16.08 -10.94
N ALA A 167 0.26 -14.79 -10.94
CA ALA A 167 1.60 -14.28 -11.17
C ALA A 167 2.45 -14.46 -9.89
N TRP A 168 2.70 -15.71 -9.54
CA TRP A 168 3.33 -16.11 -8.29
C TRP A 168 4.75 -15.61 -8.11
N TRP A 169 5.52 -15.54 -9.19
CA TRP A 169 6.88 -15.04 -9.15
C TRP A 169 6.91 -13.54 -8.95
N THR A 170 5.99 -12.81 -9.57
CA THR A 170 5.78 -11.39 -9.27
C THR A 170 5.43 -11.19 -7.80
N ALA A 171 4.47 -11.95 -7.26
CA ALA A 171 4.09 -11.85 -5.84
C ALA A 171 5.27 -12.17 -4.90
N ALA A 172 5.99 -13.27 -5.16
CA ALA A 172 7.16 -13.68 -4.39
C ALA A 172 8.32 -12.67 -4.50
N GLY A 173 8.54 -12.11 -5.69
CA GLY A 173 9.57 -11.10 -5.93
C GLY A 173 9.30 -9.81 -5.16
N VAL A 174 8.05 -9.34 -5.13
CA VAL A 174 7.65 -8.18 -4.32
C VAL A 174 7.83 -8.47 -2.84
N ALA A 175 7.35 -9.61 -2.34
CA ALA A 175 7.51 -9.98 -0.93
C ALA A 175 9.01 -10.10 -0.54
N ALA A 176 9.82 -10.72 -1.39
CA ALA A 176 11.27 -10.83 -1.18
C ALA A 176 11.94 -9.45 -1.18
N ALA A 177 11.54 -8.53 -2.06
CA ALA A 177 12.05 -7.17 -2.06
C ALA A 177 11.76 -6.44 -0.74
N MET A 178 10.57 -6.63 -0.14
CA MET A 178 10.24 -6.05 1.17
C MET A 178 11.06 -6.68 2.30
N VAL A 179 11.35 -7.98 2.23
CA VAL A 179 12.27 -8.63 3.18
C VAL A 179 13.67 -8.03 3.07
N VAL A 180 14.17 -7.86 1.83
CA VAL A 180 15.47 -7.22 1.59
C VAL A 180 15.49 -5.78 2.09
N GLU A 181 14.41 -5.01 1.88
CA GLU A 181 14.28 -3.65 2.40
C GLU A 181 14.46 -3.64 3.92
N VAL A 182 13.77 -4.50 4.67
CA VAL A 182 13.90 -4.59 6.12
C VAL A 182 15.30 -5.00 6.57
N LEU A 183 15.96 -5.90 5.86
CA LEU A 183 17.30 -6.39 6.20
C LEU A 183 18.40 -5.37 5.89
N CYS A 184 18.28 -4.63 4.78
CA CYS A 184 19.30 -3.68 4.32
C CYS A 184 19.07 -2.26 4.86
N VAL A 185 17.81 -1.88 5.08
CA VAL A 185 17.39 -0.57 5.54
C VAL A 185 16.38 -0.77 6.68
N PRO A 186 16.84 -1.07 7.91
CA PRO A 186 15.96 -1.33 9.04
C PRO A 186 15.23 -0.04 9.45
N ASN A 187 14.09 0.20 8.79
CA ASN A 187 13.19 1.33 8.99
C ASN A 187 11.78 0.80 9.28
N LEU A 188 10.92 1.66 9.83
CA LEU A 188 9.54 1.29 10.15
C LEU A 188 8.73 0.90 8.90
N ALA A 189 8.92 1.65 7.81
CA ALA A 189 8.19 1.48 6.55
C ALA A 189 8.30 0.05 5.99
N GLY A 190 9.50 -0.54 5.99
CA GLY A 190 9.73 -1.89 5.51
C GLY A 190 8.97 -2.94 6.34
N TYR A 191 8.90 -2.77 7.67
CA TYR A 191 8.10 -3.66 8.51
C TYR A 191 6.60 -3.50 8.26
N GLU A 192 6.13 -2.28 8.02
CA GLU A 192 4.75 -2.01 7.67
C GLU A 192 4.38 -2.58 6.30
N HIS A 193 5.30 -2.50 5.34
CA HIS A 193 5.18 -3.20 4.06
C HIS A 193 5.02 -4.71 4.27
N LEU A 194 5.89 -5.33 5.09
CA LEU A 194 5.79 -6.76 5.40
C LEU A 194 4.50 -7.13 6.13
N ALA A 195 4.05 -6.31 7.07
CA ALA A 195 2.78 -6.51 7.77
C ALA A 195 1.60 -6.46 6.78
N GLY A 196 1.61 -5.49 5.86
CA GLY A 196 0.64 -5.40 4.76
C GLY A 196 0.68 -6.63 3.85
N VAL A 197 1.87 -7.07 3.42
CA VAL A 197 2.03 -8.29 2.61
C VAL A 197 1.47 -9.52 3.33
N ALA A 198 1.78 -9.70 4.62
CA ALA A 198 1.27 -10.82 5.40
C ALA A 198 -0.27 -10.80 5.51
N ALA A 199 -0.87 -9.64 5.78
CA ALA A 199 -2.32 -9.47 5.82
C ALA A 199 -2.99 -9.81 4.48
N ILE A 200 -2.37 -9.45 3.36
CA ILE A 200 -2.91 -9.73 2.03
C ILE A 200 -2.73 -11.20 1.62
N LEU A 201 -1.59 -11.81 1.95
CA LEU A 201 -1.38 -13.24 1.68
C LEU A 201 -2.35 -14.10 2.49
N THR A 202 -2.61 -13.74 3.75
CA THR A 202 -3.62 -14.43 4.59
C THR A 202 -5.03 -14.25 4.05
N LEU A 203 -5.42 -13.02 3.64
CA LEU A 203 -6.69 -12.78 2.97
C LEU A 203 -6.84 -13.64 1.70
N THR A 204 -5.81 -13.64 0.85
CA THR A 204 -5.80 -14.41 -0.40
C THR A 204 -5.93 -15.91 -0.13
N ALA A 205 -5.22 -16.44 0.87
CA ALA A 205 -5.31 -17.83 1.26
C ALA A 205 -6.72 -18.18 1.79
N ALA A 206 -7.30 -17.32 2.62
CA ALA A 206 -8.65 -17.49 3.16
C ALA A 206 -9.73 -17.48 2.05
N GLU A 207 -9.60 -16.60 1.05
CA GLU A 207 -10.48 -16.57 -0.11
C GLU A 207 -10.43 -17.87 -0.91
N ARG A 208 -9.23 -18.43 -1.11
CA ARG A 208 -9.04 -19.71 -1.81
C ARG A 208 -9.60 -20.90 -1.04
N CYS A 209 -9.46 -20.91 0.28
CA CYS A 209 -10.05 -21.96 1.12
C CYS A 209 -11.59 -21.91 1.12
N ARG A 210 -12.20 -20.76 0.78
CA ARG A 210 -13.65 -20.60 0.68
C ARG A 210 -14.21 -20.93 -0.70
N GLU A 211 -13.37 -21.03 -1.74
CA GLU A 211 -13.82 -21.49 -3.05
C GLU A 211 -14.12 -23.00 -2.98
N PRO A 212 -15.37 -23.45 -3.15
CA PRO A 212 -15.68 -24.87 -3.16
C PRO A 212 -14.91 -25.54 -4.29
N HIS A 213 -14.31 -26.70 -3.99
CA HIS A 213 -13.67 -27.52 -5.00
C HIS A 213 -14.70 -27.82 -6.11
N PRO A 214 -14.40 -27.57 -7.40
CA PRO A 214 -15.27 -28.04 -8.46
C PRO A 214 -15.31 -29.56 -8.36
N ALA A 215 -16.48 -30.09 -7.99
CA ALA A 215 -16.80 -31.51 -8.04
C ALA A 215 -16.85 -32.00 -9.49
#